data_AF-A0A9Q9Z4U6-F1
#
_entry.id   AF-A0A9Q9Z4U6-F1
#
_cell.length_a   1.000
_cell.length_b   1.000
_cell.length_c   1.000
_cell.angle_alpha   90.00
_cell.angle_beta   90.00
_cell.angle_gamma   90.00
#
_symmetry.space_group_name_H-M   'P 1'
#
loop_
_entity.id
_entity.type
_entity.pdbx_description
1 polymer ?
#
loop_
_entity_poly.entity_id
_entity_poly.type
_entity_poly.pdbx_seq_one_letter_code
_entity_poly.pdbx_strand_id
1 'polypeptide(L)'
;MAAAYLTHHQKVLRLYKKSLRHIESWCIFRDKYRFYACLLRARFDENKHEKDMMKATMMLKAGEEEFWANQHPQPYLFPDSPGGTSYERYECYKVSYKLKCILCSRCAVLLLFS
;
A
#
# COMPACT_ATOMS: atom_id res chain seq x y z
N MET A 1 -18.63 -3.18 8.51
CA MET A 1 -19.21 -4.10 7.50
C MET A 1 -18.40 -3.97 6.22
N ALA A 2 -17.89 -5.06 5.67
CA ALA A 2 -17.16 -5.04 4.40
C ALA A 2 -18.17 -5.02 3.25
N ALA A 3 -18.07 -4.03 2.35
CA ALA A 3 -18.89 -3.97 1.14
C ALA A 3 -18.31 -4.88 0.05
N ALA A 4 -19.16 -5.54 -0.72
CA ALA A 4 -18.75 -6.47 -1.78
C ALA A 4 -18.04 -5.78 -2.96
N TYR A 5 -18.29 -4.48 -3.18
CA TYR A 5 -17.68 -3.71 -4.25
C TYR A 5 -17.22 -2.34 -3.76
N LEU A 6 -16.25 -1.76 -4.47
CA LEU A 6 -15.75 -0.42 -4.20
C LEU A 6 -16.54 0.61 -4.98
N THR A 7 -16.99 1.65 -4.30
CA THR A 7 -17.65 2.79 -4.95
C THR A 7 -16.64 3.58 -5.78
N HIS A 8 -17.11 4.32 -6.79
CA HIS A 8 -16.24 5.17 -7.62
C HIS A 8 -15.40 6.13 -6.76
N HIS A 9 -16.03 6.80 -5.78
CA HIS A 9 -15.36 7.68 -4.84
C HIS A 9 -14.23 6.97 -4.06
N GLN A 10 -14.47 5.74 -3.58
CA GLN A 10 -13.44 4.96 -2.91
C GLN A 10 -12.27 4.61 -3.83
N LYS A 11 -12.53 4.31 -5.11
CA LYS A 11 -11.48 4.05 -6.11
C LYS A 11 -10.61 5.29 -6.33
N VAL A 12 -11.23 6.46 -6.53
CA VAL A 12 -10.50 7.74 -6.67
C VAL A 12 -9.63 8.03 -5.44
N LEU A 13 -10.17 7.87 -4.22
CA LEU A 13 -9.41 8.09 -2.99
C LEU A 13 -8.23 7.12 -2.84
N ARG A 14 -8.41 5.86 -3.24
CA ARG A 14 -7.32 4.87 -3.23
C ARG A 14 -6.25 5.23 -4.24
N LEU A 15 -6.61 5.62 -5.46
CA LEU A 15 -5.68 6.10 -6.47
C LEU A 15 -4.89 7.30 -5.95
N TYR A 16 -5.57 8.32 -5.44
CA TYR A 16 -4.94 9.51 -4.85
C TYR A 16 -3.93 9.17 -3.74
N LYS A 17 -4.32 8.30 -2.79
CA LYS A 17 -3.43 7.85 -1.71
C LYS A 17 -2.21 7.11 -2.26
N LYS A 18 -2.40 6.22 -3.25
CA LYS A 18 -1.29 5.51 -3.91
C LYS A 18 -0.36 6.50 -4.60
N SER A 19 -0.86 7.40 -5.42
CA SER A 19 -0.07 8.40 -6.13
C SER A 19 0.82 9.22 -5.18
N LEU A 20 0.28 9.68 -4.05
CA LEU A 20 1.08 10.41 -3.05
C LEU A 20 2.22 9.58 -2.45
N ARG A 21 1.99 8.30 -2.13
CA ARG A 21 3.05 7.42 -1.59
C ARG A 21 4.14 7.12 -2.60
N HIS A 22 3.79 7.03 -3.88
CA HIS A 22 4.78 6.87 -4.94
C HIS A 22 5.56 8.16 -5.21
N ILE A 23 4.93 9.34 -5.14
CA ILE A 23 5.66 10.62 -5.19
C ILE A 23 6.62 10.74 -4.01
N GLU A 24 6.20 10.34 -2.80
CA GLU A 24 7.07 10.28 -1.62
C GLU A 24 8.26 9.33 -1.80
N SER A 25 8.08 8.25 -2.57
CA SER A 25 9.15 7.30 -2.89
C SER A 25 10.15 7.87 -3.91
N TRP A 26 9.69 8.65 -4.90
CA TRP A 26 10.55 9.33 -5.86
C TRP A 26 11.26 10.56 -5.27
N CYS A 27 10.56 11.33 -4.44
CA CYS A 27 11.05 12.57 -3.85
C CYS A 27 11.48 12.36 -2.39
N ILE A 28 12.77 12.06 -2.20
CA ILE A 28 13.35 11.82 -0.86
C ILE A 28 13.23 13.07 0.05
N PHE A 29 13.39 14.27 -0.52
CA PHE A 29 13.35 15.52 0.24
C PHE A 29 11.93 16.04 0.47
N ARG A 30 11.64 16.47 1.71
CA ARG A 30 10.29 16.85 2.13
C ARG A 30 9.75 18.09 1.41
N ASP A 31 10.61 19.05 1.12
CA ASP A 31 10.21 20.31 0.47
C ASP A 31 9.75 20.07 -0.97
N LYS A 32 10.53 19.27 -1.71
CA LYS A 32 10.17 18.86 -3.08
C LYS A 32 8.90 18.02 -3.08
N TYR A 33 8.80 17.05 -2.17
CA TYR A 33 7.59 16.24 -2.01
C TYR A 33 6.34 17.12 -1.81
N ARG A 34 6.41 18.12 -0.91
CA ARG A 34 5.27 18.96 -0.59
C ARG A 34 4.78 19.76 -1.81
N PHE A 35 5.71 20.27 -2.61
CA PHE A 35 5.40 20.97 -3.86
C PHE A 35 4.63 20.06 -4.83
N TYR A 36 5.16 18.87 -5.13
CA TYR A 36 4.50 17.94 -6.05
C TYR A 36 3.18 17.39 -5.50
N ALA A 37 3.06 17.20 -4.19
CA ALA A 37 1.81 16.78 -3.56
C ALA A 37 0.71 17.84 -3.70
N CYS A 38 1.05 19.13 -3.60
CA CYS A 38 0.10 20.23 -3.87
C CYS A 38 -0.32 20.26 -5.33
N LEU A 39 0.62 20.08 -6.26
CA LEU A 39 0.34 20.06 -7.69
C LEU A 39 -0.57 18.89 -8.08
N LEU A 40 -0.30 17.69 -7.54
CA LEU A 40 -1.18 16.55 -7.73
C LEU A 40 -2.58 16.83 -7.16
N ARG A 41 -2.68 17.42 -5.96
CA ARG A 41 -3.98 17.75 -5.37
C ARG A 41 -4.78 18.76 -6.22
N ALA A 42 -4.13 19.78 -6.78
CA ALA A 42 -4.76 20.73 -7.68
C ALA A 42 -5.38 20.03 -8.90
N ARG A 43 -4.64 19.11 -9.55
CA ARG A 43 -5.15 18.30 -10.69
C ARG A 43 -6.40 17.49 -10.33
N PHE A 44 -6.46 16.94 -9.11
CA PHE A 44 -7.64 16.21 -8.65
C PHE A 44 -8.82 17.13 -8.30
N ASP A 45 -8.54 18.31 -7.73
CA ASP A 45 -9.56 19.29 -7.36
C ASP A 45 -10.20 19.95 -8.60
N GLU A 46 -9.44 20.17 -9.69
CA GLU A 46 -9.95 20.64 -11.00
C GLU A 46 -11.06 19.73 -11.55
N ASN A 47 -10.93 18.41 -11.37
CA ASN A 47 -11.85 17.41 -11.91
C ASN A 47 -12.92 16.94 -10.91
N LYS A 48 -13.03 17.60 -9.75
CA LYS A 48 -13.91 17.18 -8.65
C LYS A 48 -15.40 17.35 -8.94
N HIS A 49 -15.77 18.34 -9.75
CA HIS A 49 -17.16 18.76 -9.97
C HIS A 49 -17.81 18.15 -11.23
N GLU A 50 -17.21 17.12 -11.79
CA GLU A 50 -17.69 16.42 -12.98
C GLU A 50 -18.95 15.59 -12.64
N LYS A 51 -20.07 15.93 -13.30
CA LYS A 51 -21.38 15.29 -13.05
C LYS A 51 -21.60 14.01 -13.86
N ASP A 52 -20.92 13.88 -15.00
CA ASP A 52 -21.05 12.71 -15.86
C ASP A 52 -20.19 11.54 -15.34
N MET A 53 -20.87 10.46 -14.98
CA MET A 53 -20.23 9.26 -14.44
C MET A 53 -19.42 8.48 -15.49
N MET A 54 -19.82 8.50 -16.77
CA MET A 54 -19.06 7.84 -17.83
C MET A 54 -17.70 8.53 -17.99
N LYS A 55 -17.72 9.86 -18.14
CA LYS A 55 -16.50 10.68 -18.20
C LYS A 55 -15.63 10.48 -16.95
N ALA A 56 -16.22 10.48 -15.75
CA ALA A 56 -15.48 10.23 -14.51
C ALA A 56 -14.76 8.87 -14.51
N THR A 57 -15.41 7.81 -14.99
CA THR A 57 -14.77 6.49 -15.09
C THR A 57 -13.66 6.42 -16.14
N MET A 58 -13.79 7.15 -17.25
CA MET A 58 -12.74 7.24 -18.26
C MET A 58 -11.52 7.99 -17.72
N MET A 59 -11.73 9.10 -17.01
CA MET A 59 -10.66 9.85 -16.35
C MET A 59 -9.95 9.02 -15.28
N LEU A 60 -10.70 8.21 -14.53
CA LEU A 60 -10.12 7.29 -13.55
C LEU A 60 -9.20 6.26 -14.22
N LYS A 61 -9.65 5.64 -15.33
CA LYS A 61 -8.82 4.70 -16.10
C LYS A 61 -7.55 5.36 -16.64
N ALA A 62 -7.67 6.54 -17.24
CA ALA A 62 -6.51 7.29 -17.72
C ALA A 62 -5.52 7.63 -16.59
N GLY A 63 -6.04 7.99 -15.40
CA GLY A 63 -5.22 8.22 -14.21
C GLY A 63 -4.53 6.95 -13.67
N GLU A 64 -5.18 5.78 -13.79
CA GLU A 64 -4.58 4.49 -13.44
C GLU A 64 -3.47 4.09 -14.41
N GLU A 65 -3.63 4.37 -15.71
CA GLU A 65 -2.61 4.14 -16.74
C GLU A 65 -1.40 5.07 -16.55
N GLU A 66 -1.62 6.37 -16.31
CA GLU A 66 -0.55 7.33 -15.99
C GLU A 66 0.20 6.90 -14.71
N PHE A 67 -0.53 6.44 -13.70
CA PHE A 67 0.07 5.94 -12.46
C PHE A 67 0.90 4.67 -12.71
N TRP A 68 0.41 3.74 -13.52
CA TRP A 68 1.11 2.50 -13.84
C TRP A 68 2.44 2.75 -14.57
N ALA A 69 2.46 3.68 -15.52
CA ALA A 69 3.67 4.04 -16.25
C ALA A 69 4.73 4.69 -15.36
N ASN A 70 4.32 5.45 -14.35
CA ASN A 70 5.20 6.28 -13.50
C ASN A 70 5.48 5.67 -12.11
N GLN A 71 5.10 4.40 -11.89
CA GLN A 71 5.26 3.77 -10.59
C GLN A 71 6.74 3.56 -10.25
N HIS A 72 7.12 3.91 -9.01
CA HIS A 72 8.46 3.61 -8.51
C HIS A 72 8.65 2.07 -8.41
N PRO A 73 9.76 1.50 -8.92
CA PRO A 73 9.99 0.04 -8.91
C PRO A 73 9.96 -0.59 -7.52
N GLN A 74 10.50 0.13 -6.52
CA GLN A 74 10.51 -0.30 -5.12
C GLN A 74 9.91 0.80 -4.23
N PRO A 75 8.58 0.86 -4.04
CA PRO A 75 7.96 1.91 -3.24
C PRO A 75 8.37 1.81 -1.76
N TYR A 76 8.24 2.92 -1.04
CA TYR A 76 8.43 2.93 0.41
C TYR A 76 7.24 2.25 1.10
N LEU A 77 7.51 1.12 1.77
CA LEU A 77 6.56 0.44 2.64
C LEU A 77 6.94 0.67 4.10
N PHE A 78 5.94 0.84 4.96
CA PHE A 78 6.17 0.94 6.39
C PHE A 78 6.63 -0.42 6.93
N PRO A 79 7.54 -0.46 7.93
CA PRO A 79 8.13 -1.70 8.42
C PRO A 79 7.09 -2.76 8.82
N ASP A 80 6.04 -2.35 9.53
CA ASP A 80 4.99 -3.24 10.05
C ASP A 80 3.82 -3.45 9.08
N SER A 81 3.83 -2.75 7.95
CA SER A 81 2.80 -2.94 6.91
C SER A 81 3.09 -4.22 6.11
N PRO A 82 2.06 -4.85 5.51
CA PRO A 82 2.28 -6.04 4.68
C PRO A 82 3.27 -5.74 3.55
N GLY A 83 4.34 -6.53 3.46
CA GLY A 83 5.47 -6.31 2.54
C GLY A 83 6.59 -5.40 3.09
N GLY A 84 6.46 -4.91 4.32
CA GLY A 84 7.51 -4.21 5.05
C GLY A 84 8.54 -5.16 5.65
N THR A 85 9.66 -4.60 6.11
CA THR A 85 10.81 -5.37 6.62
C THR A 85 10.61 -6.03 7.99
N SER A 86 9.65 -5.55 8.79
CA SER A 86 9.29 -6.13 10.10
C SER A 86 7.89 -6.74 10.13
N TYR A 87 7.26 -6.91 8.97
CA TYR A 87 5.94 -7.54 8.86
C TYR A 87 5.96 -8.95 9.48
N GLU A 88 4.98 -9.24 10.34
CA GLU A 88 4.80 -10.52 11.06
C GLU A 88 6.00 -10.99 11.91
N ARG A 89 7.04 -10.17 12.08
CA ARG A 89 8.26 -10.53 12.83
C ARG A 89 7.99 -11.04 14.24
N TYR A 90 6.98 -10.46 14.91
CA TYR A 90 6.64 -10.76 16.30
C TYR A 90 5.33 -11.54 16.46
N GLU A 91 4.69 -11.96 15.37
CA GLU A 91 3.39 -12.63 15.44
C GLU A 91 3.49 -13.99 16.15
N CYS A 92 4.62 -14.68 16.01
CA CYS A 92 4.93 -15.95 16.68
C CYS A 92 4.99 -15.86 18.22
N TYR A 93 5.14 -14.65 18.80
CA TYR A 93 5.19 -14.46 20.25
C TYR A 93 3.84 -14.08 20.88
N LYS A 94 2.80 -13.82 20.07
CA LYS A 94 1.48 -13.37 20.56
C LYS A 94 0.53 -14.52 20.92
N VAL A 95 0.97 -15.76 20.78
CA VAL A 95 0.16 -16.95 21.08
C VAL A 95 0.07 -17.11 22.61
N SER A 96 -0.99 -16.56 23.21
CA SER A 96 -1.24 -16.61 24.67
C SER A 96 -1.74 -17.97 25.18
N TYR A 97 -1.97 -18.96 24.32
CA TYR A 97 -2.28 -20.31 24.80
C TYR A 97 -0.96 -21.02 25.12
N LYS A 98 -0.71 -21.13 26.43
CA LYS A 98 0.11 -22.20 27.01
C LYS A 98 -0.28 -23.53 26.32
N LEU A 99 0.73 -24.22 25.78
CA LEU A 99 0.77 -25.59 25.22
C LEU A 99 0.40 -25.81 23.73
N LYS A 100 1.40 -26.40 23.03
CA LYS A 100 1.39 -27.13 21.74
C LYS A 100 1.37 -26.21 20.50
N CYS A 101 2.29 -26.31 19.53
CA CYS A 101 2.96 -27.46 18.91
C CYS A 101 4.37 -27.02 18.48
N ILE A 102 5.43 -27.83 18.66
CA ILE A 102 5.77 -29.00 17.82
C ILE A 102 5.84 -28.57 16.35
N LEU A 103 6.99 -28.81 15.71
CA LEU A 103 7.35 -28.43 14.33
C LEU A 103 8.26 -27.20 14.14
N CYS A 104 9.25 -27.06 15.03
CA CYS A 104 10.62 -27.15 14.53
C CYS A 104 10.88 -28.63 14.18
N SER A 105 10.31 -29.11 13.08
CA SER A 105 10.30 -30.54 12.69
C SER A 105 11.49 -30.92 11.81
N ARG A 106 12.55 -30.10 11.82
CA ARG A 106 13.76 -30.38 11.04
C ARG A 106 15.08 -30.32 11.82
N CYS A 107 15.08 -29.96 13.11
CA CYS A 107 16.34 -29.82 13.86
C CYS A 107 16.55 -30.83 15.01
N ALA A 108 15.59 -31.71 15.33
CA ALA A 108 15.66 -32.53 16.54
C ALA A 108 16.42 -33.88 16.41
N VAL A 109 17.07 -34.18 15.28
CA VAL A 109 17.77 -35.47 15.09
C VAL A 109 19.28 -35.42 15.40
N LEU A 110 19.87 -34.25 15.65
CA LEU A 110 21.34 -34.10 15.67
C LEU A 110 22.00 -33.94 17.05
N LEU A 111 21.29 -34.09 18.17
CA LEU A 111 21.87 -33.83 19.51
C LEU A 111 21.66 -34.95 20.54
N LEU A 112 21.68 -36.22 20.12
CA LEU A 112 21.64 -37.36 21.05
C LEU A 112 22.73 -38.44 20.81
N PHE A 113 23.78 -38.12 20.06
CA PHE A 113 25.00 -38.94 19.98
C PHE A 113 26.24 -38.03 20.08
N SER A 114 26.62 -37.63 21.29
CA SER A 114 27.98 -37.25 21.72
C SER A 114 27.99 -37.07 23.23
#